data_AF-A0A0G0JKZ4-F1
#
_entry.id   AF-A0A0G0JKZ4-F1
#
_cell.length_a   1.000
_cell.length_b   1.000
_cell.length_c   1.000
_cell.angle_alpha   90.00
_cell.angle_beta   90.00
_cell.angle_gamma   90.00
#
_symmetry.space_group_name_H-M   'P 1'
#
loop_
_entity.id
_entity.type
_entity.pdbx_description
1 polymer ?
#
loop_
_entity_poly.entity_id
_entity_poly.type
_entity_poly.pdbx_seq_one_letter_code
_entity_poly.pdbx_strand_id
1 'polypeptide(L)'
;MSNNKTKNWECLFCNYSKNPEKKILDTKHFYGFYDDQPITKGHFLVISKRHTTFFKLNSAEQKELHHALLKAHEIINNKYHPDTYNIVSNDGELAGRTVPHISIHLIPRYKGDVDNPIGTGVRTILGIYSAPVKPKLPYLYENEFLTEAKLKKLRYNPTTDKKFFLGLKVIIRNDEGKVFVIVPKKDAGFVGKFDLPGGRCEHRDKDEVVAVQREVFEEIGVYIKNITPFDTFIVWDISFNADPQPIGLILKLYTAYLPPDKPISLKKETKDSGFKWIWPSELADSLTQFPLQIREKIRHLENR
;
A
#
# COMPACT_ATOMS: atom_id res chain seq x y z
N MET A 1 -34.46 11.98 -28.51
CA MET A 1 -34.79 10.56 -28.24
C MET A 1 -33.50 9.76 -28.22
N SER A 2 -32.88 9.59 -27.05
CA SER A 2 -31.78 8.63 -26.86
C SER A 2 -32.30 7.49 -26.00
N ASN A 3 -32.44 6.33 -26.64
CA ASN A 3 -32.87 5.07 -26.03
C ASN A 3 -31.87 4.63 -24.95
N ASN A 4 -32.22 4.83 -23.69
CA ASN A 4 -31.51 4.21 -22.57
C ASN A 4 -32.09 2.81 -22.35
N LYS A 5 -31.59 1.83 -23.11
CA LYS A 5 -31.89 0.41 -22.88
C LYS A 5 -31.30 0.01 -21.53
N THR A 6 -32.13 -0.07 -20.51
CA THR A 6 -31.78 -0.62 -19.20
C THR A 6 -31.39 -2.09 -19.39
N LYS A 7 -30.10 -2.38 -19.22
CA LYS A 7 -29.58 -3.75 -19.24
C LYS A 7 -30.21 -4.46 -18.04
N ASN A 8 -31.14 -5.40 -18.29
CA ASN A 8 -31.82 -6.18 -17.27
C ASN A 8 -30.79 -7.17 -16.67
N TRP A 9 -30.02 -6.73 -15.69
CA TRP A 9 -29.05 -7.57 -15.01
C TRP A 9 -29.78 -8.47 -14.01
N GLU A 10 -29.87 -9.77 -14.30
CA GLU A 10 -30.34 -10.72 -13.31
C GLU A 10 -29.34 -10.81 -12.15
N CYS A 11 -29.82 -10.58 -10.93
CA CYS A 11 -28.99 -10.63 -9.75
C CYS A 11 -28.57 -12.07 -9.43
N LEU A 12 -27.25 -12.31 -9.46
CA LEU A 12 -26.63 -13.59 -9.11
C LEU A 12 -27.17 -14.17 -7.79
N PHE A 13 -27.26 -13.34 -6.74
CA PHE A 13 -27.77 -13.75 -5.43
C PHE A 13 -29.28 -14.03 -5.43
N CYS A 14 -30.08 -13.35 -6.25
CA CYS A 14 -31.50 -13.72 -6.39
C CYS A 14 -31.65 -15.09 -7.03
N ASN A 15 -30.77 -15.44 -7.98
CA ASN A 15 -30.76 -16.75 -8.62
C ASN A 15 -30.27 -17.83 -7.65
N TYR A 16 -29.23 -17.56 -6.84
CA TYR A 16 -28.79 -18.49 -5.81
C TYR A 16 -29.84 -18.75 -4.73
N SER A 17 -30.58 -17.72 -4.31
CA SER A 17 -31.67 -17.86 -3.34
C SER A 17 -32.75 -18.87 -3.78
N LYS A 18 -32.91 -19.11 -5.09
CA LYS A 18 -33.86 -20.07 -5.66
C LYS A 18 -33.33 -21.51 -5.71
N ASN A 19 -32.03 -21.74 -5.44
CA ASN A 19 -31.40 -23.06 -5.50
C ASN A 19 -31.16 -23.60 -4.08
N PRO A 20 -32.07 -24.42 -3.51
CA PRO A 20 -31.99 -24.84 -2.11
C PRO A 20 -30.77 -25.70 -1.82
N GLU A 21 -30.35 -26.53 -2.78
CA GLU A 21 -29.26 -27.50 -2.60
C GLU A 21 -27.88 -26.87 -2.41
N LYS A 22 -27.72 -25.61 -2.79
CA LYS A 22 -26.48 -24.85 -2.59
C LYS A 22 -26.44 -24.12 -1.25
N LYS A 23 -27.55 -24.07 -0.51
CA LYS A 23 -27.65 -23.35 0.76
C LYS A 23 -27.20 -24.24 1.90
N ILE A 24 -26.21 -23.75 2.64
CA ILE A 24 -25.69 -24.40 3.84
C ILE A 24 -26.36 -23.79 5.08
N LEU A 25 -26.63 -22.49 5.03
CA LEU A 25 -27.47 -21.78 5.97
C LEU A 25 -28.77 -21.39 5.26
N ASP A 26 -29.91 -21.66 5.88
CA ASP A 26 -31.21 -21.16 5.42
C ASP A 26 -32.05 -20.74 6.64
N THR A 27 -32.36 -19.45 6.75
CA THR A 27 -33.17 -18.87 7.82
C THR A 27 -34.39 -18.18 7.22
N LYS A 28 -35.21 -17.47 8.01
CA LYS A 28 -36.41 -16.80 7.48
C LYS A 28 -36.04 -15.70 6.48
N HIS A 29 -35.10 -14.82 6.81
CA HIS A 29 -34.72 -13.69 5.95
C HIS A 29 -33.35 -13.83 5.26
N PHE A 30 -32.50 -14.78 5.66
CA PHE A 30 -31.16 -14.95 5.12
C PHE A 30 -30.90 -16.39 4.66
N TYR A 31 -29.89 -16.54 3.83
CA TYR A 31 -29.30 -17.83 3.47
C TYR A 31 -27.79 -17.66 3.33
N GLY A 32 -27.04 -18.75 3.22
CA GLY A 32 -25.60 -18.66 3.06
C GLY A 32 -24.91 -19.91 2.54
N PHE A 33 -23.72 -19.71 1.99
CA PHE A 33 -22.90 -20.73 1.34
C PHE A 33 -21.41 -20.32 1.40
N TYR A 34 -20.50 -21.27 1.13
CA TYR A 34 -19.07 -20.98 1.02
C TYR A 34 -18.76 -20.19 -0.25
N ASP A 35 -17.93 -19.16 -0.15
CA ASP A 35 -17.51 -18.37 -1.29
C ASP A 35 -16.71 -19.24 -2.30
N ASP A 36 -17.00 -19.09 -3.60
CA ASP A 36 -16.31 -19.79 -4.68
C ASP A 36 -14.87 -19.27 -4.88
N GLN A 37 -14.59 -18.03 -4.43
CA GLN A 37 -13.27 -17.40 -4.43
C GLN A 37 -12.88 -17.04 -2.97
N PRO A 38 -12.59 -18.04 -2.13
CA PRO A 38 -12.36 -17.82 -0.71
C PRO A 38 -11.05 -17.07 -0.46
N ILE A 39 -11.09 -16.03 0.40
CA ILE A 39 -9.86 -15.36 0.89
C ILE A 39 -9.07 -16.33 1.80
N THR A 40 -9.79 -17.06 2.64
CA THR A 40 -9.25 -18.11 3.52
C THR A 40 -10.19 -19.31 3.54
N LYS A 41 -9.69 -20.46 3.98
CA LYS A 41 -10.49 -21.69 4.09
C LYS A 41 -11.72 -21.44 4.96
N GLY A 42 -12.90 -21.74 4.41
CA GLY A 42 -14.19 -21.57 5.09
C GLY A 42 -14.81 -20.17 4.95
N HIS A 43 -14.29 -19.29 4.08
CA HIS A 43 -14.94 -18.03 3.72
C HIS A 43 -16.41 -18.27 3.34
N PHE A 44 -17.32 -17.62 4.05
CA PHE A 44 -18.75 -17.86 3.97
C PHE A 44 -19.51 -16.56 3.72
N LEU A 45 -20.55 -16.63 2.90
CA LEU A 45 -21.43 -15.51 2.60
C LEU A 45 -22.77 -15.70 3.30
N VAL A 46 -23.22 -14.67 4.02
CA VAL A 46 -24.60 -14.56 4.53
C VAL A 46 -25.32 -13.49 3.71
N ILE A 47 -26.38 -13.89 3.00
CA ILE A 47 -27.03 -13.08 1.97
C ILE A 47 -28.52 -12.99 2.29
N SER A 48 -29.13 -11.81 2.10
CA SER A 48 -30.57 -11.67 2.28
C SER A 48 -31.36 -12.40 1.20
N LYS A 49 -32.53 -12.93 1.52
CA LYS A 49 -33.44 -13.48 0.51
C LYS A 49 -34.07 -12.38 -0.35
N ARG A 50 -34.41 -11.25 0.27
CA ARG A 50 -34.94 -10.07 -0.40
C ARG A 50 -33.81 -9.29 -1.07
N HIS A 51 -33.96 -8.91 -2.34
CA HIS A 51 -33.00 -8.05 -3.01
C HIS A 51 -32.98 -6.66 -2.37
N THR A 52 -31.98 -6.38 -1.53
CA THR A 52 -31.86 -5.14 -0.78
C THR A 52 -30.40 -4.79 -0.47
N THR A 53 -30.17 -3.62 0.10
CA THR A 53 -28.87 -3.14 0.58
C THR A 53 -28.84 -3.07 2.11
N PHE A 54 -27.66 -2.92 2.71
CA PHE A 54 -27.47 -2.96 4.17
C PHE A 54 -28.36 -1.96 4.90
N PHE A 55 -28.32 -0.70 4.47
CA PHE A 55 -29.11 0.38 5.07
C PHE A 55 -30.61 0.34 4.74
N LYS A 56 -31.06 -0.64 3.93
CA LYS A 56 -32.47 -0.84 3.56
C LYS A 56 -33.09 -2.09 4.19
N LEU A 57 -32.38 -2.77 5.10
CA LEU A 57 -32.95 -3.85 5.89
C LEU A 57 -34.03 -3.30 6.82
N ASN A 58 -35.16 -3.99 6.93
CA ASN A 58 -36.19 -3.67 7.92
C ASN A 58 -35.80 -4.19 9.31
N SER A 59 -36.51 -3.76 10.35
CA SER A 59 -36.18 -4.10 11.74
C SER A 59 -36.19 -5.61 12.04
N ALA A 60 -37.02 -6.40 11.36
CA ALA A 60 -37.03 -7.85 11.53
C ALA A 60 -35.80 -8.51 10.88
N GLU A 61 -35.44 -8.06 9.68
CA GLU A 61 -34.24 -8.53 8.97
C GLU A 61 -32.96 -8.13 9.71
N GLN A 62 -32.87 -6.91 10.24
CA GLN A 62 -31.70 -6.47 11.02
C GLN A 62 -31.49 -7.34 12.27
N LYS A 63 -32.58 -7.68 12.99
CA LYS A 63 -32.52 -8.58 14.15
C LYS A 63 -32.09 -9.98 13.75
N GLU A 64 -32.65 -10.53 12.67
CA GLU A 64 -32.31 -11.88 12.23
C GLU A 64 -30.90 -11.97 11.64
N LEU A 65 -30.35 -10.89 11.07
CA LEU A 65 -29.00 -10.89 10.52
C LEU A 65 -27.96 -11.34 11.55
N HIS A 66 -28.06 -10.85 12.78
CA HIS A 66 -27.16 -11.26 13.86
C HIS A 66 -27.26 -12.76 14.14
N HIS A 67 -28.47 -13.30 14.19
CA HIS A 67 -28.72 -14.73 14.37
C HIS A 67 -28.16 -15.58 13.23
N ALA A 68 -28.32 -15.12 11.99
CA ALA A 68 -27.76 -15.76 10.81
C ALA A 68 -26.22 -15.81 10.85
N LEU A 69 -25.58 -14.72 11.33
CA LEU A 69 -24.12 -14.67 11.50
C LEU A 69 -23.63 -15.63 12.59
N LEU A 70 -24.33 -15.74 13.72
CA LEU A 70 -23.99 -16.70 14.78
C LEU A 70 -24.08 -18.15 14.28
N LYS A 71 -25.13 -18.48 13.52
CA LYS A 71 -25.26 -19.81 12.89
C LYS A 71 -24.17 -20.09 11.87
N ALA A 72 -23.85 -19.10 11.02
CA ALA A 72 -22.74 -19.23 10.08
C ALA A 72 -21.41 -19.47 10.79
N HIS A 73 -21.17 -18.74 11.89
CA HIS A 73 -20.00 -18.94 12.74
C HIS A 73 -19.95 -20.37 13.30
N GLU A 74 -21.04 -20.92 13.84
CA GLU A 74 -21.09 -22.32 14.32
C GLU A 74 -20.77 -23.33 13.22
N ILE A 75 -21.38 -23.17 12.02
CA ILE A 75 -21.15 -24.04 10.86
C ILE A 75 -19.66 -24.08 10.50
N ILE A 76 -19.02 -22.90 10.41
CA ILE A 76 -17.61 -22.80 10.06
C ILE A 76 -16.75 -23.36 11.20
N ASN A 77 -17.04 -23.00 12.44
CA ASN A 77 -16.23 -23.38 13.59
C ASN A 77 -16.19 -24.89 13.80
N ASN A 78 -17.31 -25.57 13.58
CA ASN A 78 -17.41 -27.02 13.67
C ASN A 78 -16.65 -27.75 12.57
N LYS A 79 -16.48 -27.14 11.38
CA LYS A 79 -15.85 -27.77 10.23
C LYS A 79 -14.37 -27.43 10.04
N TYR A 80 -13.99 -26.20 10.35
CA TYR A 80 -12.67 -25.66 10.00
C TYR A 80 -11.83 -25.21 11.19
N HIS A 81 -12.42 -25.06 12.38
CA HIS A 81 -11.73 -24.68 13.62
C HIS A 81 -10.80 -23.45 13.46
N PRO A 82 -11.30 -22.30 12.95
CA PRO A 82 -10.49 -21.09 12.84
C PRO A 82 -10.22 -20.45 14.19
N ASP A 83 -9.14 -19.67 14.27
CA ASP A 83 -8.76 -18.95 15.50
C ASP A 83 -9.63 -17.70 15.74
N THR A 84 -10.01 -17.00 14.67
CA THR A 84 -10.85 -15.80 14.74
C THR A 84 -11.53 -15.49 13.40
N TYR A 85 -12.15 -14.31 13.25
CA TYR A 85 -12.94 -13.94 12.07
C TYR A 85 -12.82 -12.46 11.71
N ASN A 86 -12.96 -12.17 10.41
CA ASN A 86 -13.40 -10.86 9.94
C ASN A 86 -14.85 -10.93 9.45
N ILE A 87 -15.63 -9.91 9.77
CA ILE A 87 -16.99 -9.72 9.28
C ILE A 87 -16.99 -8.47 8.42
N VAL A 88 -17.33 -8.62 7.13
CA VAL A 88 -17.22 -7.53 6.15
C VAL A 88 -18.52 -7.38 5.38
N SER A 89 -18.97 -6.14 5.21
CA SER A 89 -20.11 -5.78 4.38
C SER A 89 -19.77 -4.49 3.63
N ASN A 90 -19.79 -4.55 2.31
CA ASN A 90 -19.58 -3.38 1.46
C ASN A 90 -20.94 -2.90 0.96
N ASP A 91 -21.31 -1.63 1.22
CA ASP A 91 -22.56 -1.05 0.74
C ASP A 91 -22.28 0.09 -0.24
N GLY A 92 -22.54 -0.16 -1.53
CA GLY A 92 -22.29 0.77 -2.62
C GLY A 92 -21.07 0.39 -3.46
N GLU A 93 -21.09 0.75 -4.74
CA GLU A 93 -20.03 0.42 -5.70
C GLU A 93 -18.68 1.00 -5.28
N LEU A 94 -18.65 2.26 -4.82
CA LEU A 94 -17.45 2.94 -4.32
C LEU A 94 -16.88 2.31 -3.03
N ALA A 95 -17.67 1.52 -2.31
CA ALA A 95 -17.22 0.74 -1.16
C ALA A 95 -16.66 -0.64 -1.57
N GLY A 96 -16.51 -0.92 -2.88
CA GLY A 96 -16.05 -2.19 -3.40
C GLY A 96 -17.14 -3.26 -3.52
N ARG A 97 -18.43 -2.90 -3.50
CA ARG A 97 -19.53 -3.84 -3.70
C ARG A 97 -19.71 -4.16 -5.19
N THR A 98 -19.50 -5.41 -5.57
CA THR A 98 -19.62 -5.89 -6.97
C THR A 98 -21.04 -6.29 -7.36
N VAL A 99 -21.83 -6.83 -6.43
CA VAL A 99 -23.24 -7.22 -6.65
C VAL A 99 -24.15 -6.29 -5.84
N PRO A 100 -25.14 -5.59 -6.44
CA PRO A 100 -25.99 -4.63 -5.74
C PRO A 100 -27.06 -5.26 -4.82
N HIS A 101 -26.66 -6.28 -4.06
CA HIS A 101 -27.48 -7.04 -3.13
C HIS A 101 -26.61 -7.35 -1.89
N ILE A 102 -27.11 -7.06 -0.70
CA ILE A 102 -26.40 -7.27 0.56
C ILE A 102 -25.87 -8.71 0.70
N SER A 103 -24.56 -8.81 0.86
CA SER A 103 -23.83 -10.00 1.27
C SER A 103 -22.89 -9.61 2.41
N ILE A 104 -22.96 -10.37 3.51
CA ILE A 104 -22.02 -10.25 4.61
C ILE A 104 -21.02 -11.39 4.48
N HIS A 105 -19.75 -11.02 4.36
CA HIS A 105 -18.63 -11.94 4.32
C HIS A 105 -18.24 -12.28 5.75
N LEU A 106 -18.27 -13.57 6.08
CA LEU A 106 -17.68 -14.12 7.30
C LEU A 106 -16.40 -14.85 6.89
N ILE A 107 -15.27 -14.20 7.12
CA ILE A 107 -13.94 -14.66 6.66
C ILE A 107 -13.21 -15.23 7.88
N PRO A 108 -13.02 -16.56 7.95
CA PRO A 108 -12.29 -17.19 9.04
C PRO A 108 -10.81 -16.81 8.98
N ARG A 109 -10.19 -16.62 10.14
CA ARG A 109 -8.79 -16.21 10.26
C ARG A 109 -8.04 -17.24 11.08
N TYR A 110 -6.83 -17.54 10.65
CA TYR A 110 -5.96 -18.55 11.25
C TYR A 110 -4.64 -17.91 11.66
N LYS A 111 -4.04 -18.39 12.73
CA LYS A 111 -2.73 -17.91 13.19
C LYS A 111 -1.70 -18.12 12.07
N GLY A 112 -1.13 -17.01 11.60
CA GLY A 112 -0.15 -17.01 10.51
C GLY A 112 -0.75 -16.98 9.10
N ASP A 113 -2.06 -16.81 8.95
CA ASP A 113 -2.69 -16.62 7.62
C ASP A 113 -2.34 -15.28 6.96
N VAL A 114 -1.96 -14.29 7.77
CA VAL A 114 -1.35 -13.04 7.36
C VAL A 114 -0.22 -12.70 8.33
N ASP A 115 0.84 -12.09 7.81
CA ASP A 115 2.01 -11.75 8.64
C ASP A 115 1.67 -10.77 9.77
N ASN A 116 0.67 -9.90 9.55
CA ASN A 116 0.08 -9.13 10.64
C ASN A 116 -1.36 -8.69 10.38
N PRO A 117 -2.27 -8.96 11.31
CA PRO A 117 -3.68 -8.65 11.16
C PRO A 117 -4.04 -7.18 11.43
N ILE A 118 -3.14 -6.37 12.01
CA ILE A 118 -3.47 -4.98 12.37
C ILE A 118 -3.67 -4.16 11.10
N GLY A 119 -4.91 -3.71 10.87
CA GLY A 119 -5.29 -2.87 9.74
C GLY A 119 -5.69 -3.63 8.48
N THR A 120 -5.51 -4.95 8.41
CA THR A 120 -5.70 -5.72 7.17
C THR A 120 -7.16 -5.95 6.76
N GLY A 121 -8.14 -5.51 7.56
CA GLY A 121 -9.54 -5.42 7.17
C GLY A 121 -9.78 -4.23 6.23
N VAL A 122 -10.31 -3.14 6.78
CA VAL A 122 -10.67 -1.93 6.01
C VAL A 122 -9.47 -1.27 5.31
N ARG A 123 -8.26 -1.32 5.90
CA ARG A 123 -7.12 -0.57 5.33
C ARG A 123 -6.48 -1.27 4.13
N THR A 124 -6.79 -2.54 3.88
CA THR A 124 -6.42 -3.24 2.64
C THR A 124 -7.35 -2.88 1.49
N ILE A 125 -8.65 -2.66 1.77
CA ILE A 125 -9.67 -2.30 0.77
C ILE A 125 -9.39 -0.94 0.11
N LEU A 126 -8.79 0.00 0.86
CA LEU A 126 -8.42 1.32 0.35
C LEU A 126 -7.03 1.36 -0.34
N GLY A 127 -6.35 0.22 -0.50
CA GLY A 127 -4.96 0.20 -0.98
C GLY A 127 -3.94 0.85 -0.02
N ILE A 128 -4.39 1.32 1.16
CA ILE A 128 -3.56 2.01 2.15
C ILE A 128 -2.57 1.05 2.83
N TYR A 129 -2.84 -0.26 2.83
CA TYR A 129 -1.90 -1.28 3.30
C TYR A 129 -1.83 -2.48 2.35
N SER A 130 -1.02 -2.35 1.31
CA SER A 130 -0.23 -3.51 0.87
C SER A 130 0.96 -3.62 1.82
N ALA A 131 0.88 -4.43 2.88
CA ALA A 131 2.10 -4.81 3.60
C ALA A 131 1.94 -6.11 4.41
N PRO A 132 2.90 -7.06 4.29
CA PRO A 132 3.21 -7.96 5.40
C PRO A 132 3.68 -7.09 6.58
N VAL A 133 3.24 -7.32 7.81
CA VAL A 133 3.70 -6.45 8.93
C VAL A 133 4.66 -7.15 9.86
N LYS A 134 5.84 -6.54 9.83
CA LYS A 134 6.83 -6.28 10.86
C LYS A 134 6.35 -6.38 12.33
N PRO A 135 7.24 -6.74 13.26
CA PRO A 135 7.02 -6.57 14.70
C PRO A 135 6.93 -5.10 15.11
N LYS A 136 6.10 -4.83 16.13
CA LYS A 136 5.79 -3.50 16.71
C LYS A 136 7.05 -2.72 17.12
N LEU A 137 7.29 -1.57 16.47
CA LEU A 137 7.93 -0.41 17.08
C LEU A 137 6.84 0.64 17.36
N PRO A 138 6.94 1.42 18.45
CA PRO A 138 5.87 2.29 18.89
C PRO A 138 5.68 3.45 17.90
N TYR A 139 4.40 3.70 17.59
CA TYR A 139 3.82 4.89 16.98
C TYR A 139 4.79 6.03 16.64
N LEU A 140 4.95 6.30 15.35
CA LEU A 140 5.37 7.60 14.85
C LEU A 140 4.26 8.09 13.92
N TYR A 141 3.48 9.03 14.43
CA TYR A 141 2.43 9.71 13.70
C TYR A 141 3.00 10.37 12.43
N GLU A 142 2.21 10.34 11.36
CA GLU A 142 2.41 11.23 10.22
C GLU A 142 2.55 12.68 10.74
N ASN A 143 3.61 13.36 10.29
CA ASN A 143 3.98 14.77 10.55
C ASN A 143 5.02 15.10 11.64
N GLU A 144 5.62 14.15 12.36
CA GLU A 144 6.83 14.47 13.14
C GLU A 144 8.10 14.22 12.32
N PHE A 145 8.80 15.30 11.96
CA PHE A 145 10.20 15.23 11.54
C PHE A 145 11.01 14.37 12.52
N LEU A 146 11.52 13.23 12.06
CA LEU A 146 12.36 12.36 12.90
C LEU A 146 13.63 13.11 13.29
N THR A 147 13.78 13.39 14.58
CA THR A 147 14.96 14.06 15.13
C THR A 147 16.20 13.16 15.05
N GLU A 148 17.38 13.76 14.93
CA GLU A 148 18.68 13.07 14.89
C GLU A 148 18.88 12.07 16.05
N ALA A 149 18.36 12.39 17.24
CA ALA A 149 18.42 11.50 18.40
C ALA A 149 17.56 10.23 18.23
N LYS A 150 16.39 10.34 17.59
CA LYS A 150 15.53 9.19 17.26
C LYS A 150 16.17 8.34 16.15
N LEU A 151 16.79 8.97 15.16
CA LEU A 151 17.53 8.28 14.09
C LEU A 151 18.73 7.47 14.61
N LYS A 152 19.51 8.02 15.55
CA LYS A 152 20.63 7.28 16.18
C LYS A 152 20.19 6.03 16.93
N LYS A 153 19.03 6.06 17.61
CA LYS A 153 18.46 4.87 18.28
C LYS A 153 17.94 3.81 17.30
N LEU A 154 17.54 4.21 16.10
CA LEU A 154 17.11 3.29 15.04
C LEU A 154 18.29 2.68 14.28
N ARG A 155 19.42 3.40 14.16
CA ARG A 155 20.66 2.90 13.53
C ARG A 155 21.27 1.69 14.26
N TYR A 156 21.01 1.51 15.55
CA TYR A 156 21.52 0.38 16.33
C TYR A 156 20.57 0.03 17.48
N ASN A 157 19.88 -1.11 17.37
CA ASN A 157 19.08 -1.67 18.47
C ASN A 157 19.77 -2.94 19.03
N PRO A 158 20.49 -2.85 20.17
CA PRO A 158 21.29 -3.94 20.71
C PRO A 158 20.49 -5.15 21.18
N THR A 159 19.15 -5.05 21.31
CA THR A 159 18.30 -6.17 21.74
C THR A 159 17.74 -7.01 20.58
N THR A 160 17.96 -6.61 19.31
CA THR A 160 17.32 -7.28 18.17
C THR A 160 18.23 -7.61 16.98
N ASP A 161 19.52 -7.24 17.01
CA ASP A 161 20.49 -7.38 15.89
C ASP A 161 20.07 -6.68 14.57
N LYS A 162 18.96 -5.96 14.54
CA LYS A 162 18.39 -5.37 13.31
C LYS A 162 19.07 -4.04 12.99
N LYS A 163 19.64 -3.95 11.78
CA LYS A 163 20.27 -2.73 11.25
C LYS A 163 19.27 -1.96 10.38
N PHE A 164 19.10 -0.66 10.68
CA PHE A 164 18.44 0.27 9.77
C PHE A 164 19.47 1.13 9.06
N PHE A 165 19.26 1.37 7.76
CA PHE A 165 19.99 2.37 6.99
C PHE A 165 19.12 3.59 6.76
N LEU A 166 19.76 4.76 6.69
CA LEU A 166 19.13 6.00 6.27
C LEU A 166 19.49 6.23 4.80
N GLY A 167 18.50 6.09 3.92
CA GLY A 167 18.58 6.47 2.51
C GLY A 167 18.02 7.88 2.32
N LEU A 168 18.72 8.69 1.55
CA LEU A 168 18.36 10.06 1.23
C LEU A 168 18.17 10.15 -0.28
N LYS A 169 16.99 10.59 -0.74
CA LYS A 169 16.73 10.83 -2.15
C LYS A 169 16.12 12.22 -2.35
N VAL A 170 16.40 12.84 -3.49
CA VAL A 170 15.87 14.15 -3.85
C VAL A 170 15.02 14.08 -5.13
N ILE A 171 13.93 14.83 -5.14
CA ILE A 171 13.10 15.09 -6.32
C ILE A 171 13.43 16.51 -6.78
N ILE A 172 14.16 16.60 -7.89
CA ILE A 172 14.59 17.88 -8.46
C ILE A 172 13.61 18.28 -9.55
N ARG A 173 13.06 19.50 -9.46
CA ARG A 173 12.08 20.04 -10.41
C ARG A 173 12.69 21.16 -11.26
N ASN A 174 12.28 21.26 -12.53
CA ASN A 174 12.53 22.42 -13.38
C ASN A 174 11.32 23.38 -13.41
N ASP A 175 11.45 24.46 -14.18
CA ASP A 175 10.42 25.49 -14.41
C ASP A 175 9.20 24.97 -15.18
N GLU A 176 9.37 23.96 -16.04
CA GLU A 176 8.27 23.28 -16.73
C GLU A 176 7.47 22.33 -15.81
N GLY A 177 7.89 22.13 -14.57
CA GLY A 177 7.26 21.22 -13.62
C GLY A 177 7.67 19.75 -13.77
N LYS A 178 8.61 19.44 -14.67
CA LYS A 178 9.19 18.10 -14.82
C LYS A 178 10.17 17.78 -13.70
N VAL A 179 10.39 16.49 -13.49
CA VAL A 179 11.30 15.95 -12.49
C VAL A 179 12.52 15.31 -13.15
N PHE A 180 13.67 15.53 -12.55
CA PHE A 180 14.94 14.96 -12.98
C PHE A 180 15.05 13.50 -12.53
N VAL A 181 15.46 12.63 -13.45
CA VAL A 181 15.82 11.24 -13.13
C VAL A 181 17.12 10.80 -13.76
N ILE A 182 17.78 9.88 -13.07
CA ILE A 182 18.94 9.16 -13.55
C ILE A 182 18.45 7.92 -14.31
N VAL A 183 19.02 7.69 -15.49
CA VAL A 183 18.78 6.50 -16.30
C VAL A 183 19.95 5.53 -16.05
N PRO A 184 19.74 4.46 -15.27
CA PRO A 184 20.79 3.47 -15.02
C PRO A 184 21.15 2.71 -16.30
N LYS A 185 22.40 2.23 -16.41
CA LYS A 185 22.80 1.35 -17.52
C LYS A 185 22.04 0.02 -17.40
N LYS A 186 21.65 -0.56 -18.55
CA LYS A 186 21.20 -1.97 -18.63
C LYS A 186 22.24 -2.85 -17.91
N ASP A 187 21.82 -3.60 -16.90
CA ASP A 187 22.61 -4.52 -16.06
C ASP A 187 23.21 -3.99 -14.74
N ALA A 188 22.88 -2.78 -14.27
CA ALA A 188 22.96 -2.54 -12.83
C ALA A 188 21.82 -3.34 -12.17
N GLY A 189 22.07 -4.12 -11.12
CA GLY A 189 21.08 -4.95 -10.42
C GLY A 189 19.94 -4.20 -9.70
N PHE A 190 19.51 -3.07 -10.27
CA PHE A 190 18.40 -2.24 -9.87
C PHE A 190 17.12 -2.71 -10.56
N VAL A 191 16.05 -2.84 -9.78
CA VAL A 191 14.75 -3.38 -10.22
C VAL A 191 13.92 -2.34 -11.00
N GLY A 192 14.37 -1.08 -11.06
CA GLY A 192 13.62 0.05 -11.63
C GLY A 192 14.19 0.63 -12.93
N LYS A 193 13.31 1.22 -13.76
CA LYS A 193 13.68 1.87 -15.03
C LYS A 193 14.45 3.18 -14.86
N PHE A 194 14.20 3.89 -13.76
CA PHE A 194 14.79 5.18 -13.42
C PHE A 194 15.21 5.19 -11.96
N ASP A 195 16.21 5.99 -11.60
CA ASP A 195 16.57 6.27 -10.20
C ASP A 195 16.44 7.78 -9.88
N LEU A 196 16.24 8.07 -8.61
CA LEU A 196 16.27 9.43 -8.07
C LEU A 196 17.67 9.75 -7.56
N PRO A 197 18.14 11.01 -7.65
CA PRO A 197 19.44 11.34 -7.09
C PRO A 197 19.48 11.23 -5.56
N GLY A 198 20.64 10.89 -5.01
CA GLY A 198 20.96 10.81 -3.59
C GLY A 198 21.41 9.43 -3.12
N GLY A 199 21.96 9.36 -1.92
CA GLY A 199 22.52 8.13 -1.39
C GLY A 199 22.42 8.02 0.13
N ARG A 200 23.56 7.83 0.81
CA ARG A 200 23.59 7.49 2.25
C ARG A 200 24.17 8.65 3.06
N CYS A 201 23.71 8.76 4.30
CA CYS A 201 24.35 9.64 5.28
C CYS A 201 25.66 9.02 5.77
N GLU A 202 26.76 9.76 5.63
CA GLU A 202 28.09 9.36 6.10
C GLU A 202 28.43 9.95 7.47
N HIS A 203 29.45 9.40 8.13
CA HIS A 203 29.86 9.88 9.47
C HIS A 203 30.40 11.31 9.46
N ARG A 204 30.92 11.78 8.32
CA ARG A 204 31.44 13.15 8.14
C ARG A 204 30.34 14.19 7.91
N ASP A 205 29.10 13.77 7.65
CA ASP A 205 28.00 14.69 7.39
C ASP A 205 27.50 15.30 8.70
N LYS A 206 27.34 16.62 8.72
CA LYS A 206 26.86 17.36 9.89
C LYS A 206 25.40 17.04 10.21
N ASP A 207 24.60 16.89 9.16
CA ASP A 207 23.18 16.55 9.20
C ASP A 207 22.74 15.93 7.85
N GLU A 208 21.49 15.49 7.79
CA GLU A 208 20.89 14.89 6.59
C GLU A 208 20.78 15.84 5.38
N VAL A 209 20.67 17.15 5.61
CA VAL A 209 20.58 18.14 4.53
C VAL A 209 21.96 18.29 3.87
N VAL A 210 23.01 18.37 4.67
CA VAL A 210 24.39 18.37 4.17
C VAL A 210 24.70 17.07 3.43
N ALA A 211 24.25 15.92 3.96
CA ALA A 211 24.43 14.62 3.31
C ALA A 211 23.74 14.57 1.94
N VAL A 212 22.46 14.95 1.83
CA VAL A 212 21.75 14.92 0.54
C VAL A 212 22.34 15.93 -0.44
N GLN A 213 22.81 17.11 0.00
CA GLN A 213 23.51 18.07 -0.86
C GLN A 213 24.79 17.50 -1.45
N ARG A 214 25.57 16.79 -0.63
CA ARG A 214 26.81 16.12 -1.05
C ARG A 214 26.53 15.02 -2.07
N GLU A 215 25.62 14.08 -1.75
CA GLU A 215 25.28 12.96 -2.63
C GLU A 215 24.74 13.45 -3.98
N VAL A 216 23.86 14.45 -3.96
CA VAL A 216 23.35 15.07 -5.20
C VAL A 216 24.48 15.68 -6.01
N PHE A 217 25.36 16.46 -5.37
CA PHE A 217 26.51 17.04 -6.06
C PHE A 217 27.45 15.98 -6.64
N GLU A 218 27.67 14.87 -5.92
CA GLU A 218 28.51 13.76 -6.35
C GLU A 218 27.90 13.07 -7.59
N GLU A 219 26.58 12.86 -7.63
CA GLU A 219 25.91 12.17 -8.73
C GLU A 219 25.65 13.06 -9.97
N ILE A 220 25.20 14.30 -9.77
CA ILE A 220 24.73 15.18 -10.86
C ILE A 220 25.65 16.37 -11.13
N GLY A 221 26.66 16.59 -10.31
CA GLY A 221 27.65 17.67 -10.49
C GLY A 221 27.13 19.07 -10.16
N VAL A 222 25.92 19.19 -9.58
CA VAL A 222 25.27 20.48 -9.29
C VAL A 222 25.06 20.66 -7.78
N TYR A 223 25.46 21.82 -7.27
CA TYR A 223 25.20 22.20 -5.89
C TYR A 223 23.83 22.86 -5.75
N ILE A 224 22.95 22.28 -4.94
CA ILE A 224 21.61 22.79 -4.68
C ILE A 224 21.53 23.36 -3.25
N LYS A 225 21.36 24.67 -3.14
CA LYS A 225 21.27 25.36 -1.84
C LYS A 225 19.95 25.12 -1.12
N ASN A 226 18.84 25.14 -1.85
CA ASN A 226 17.50 25.08 -1.28
C ASN A 226 16.92 23.68 -1.47
N ILE A 227 17.17 22.82 -0.48
CA ILE A 227 16.58 21.50 -0.40
C ILE A 227 15.58 21.52 0.74
N THR A 228 14.32 21.22 0.44
CA THR A 228 13.24 21.18 1.42
C THR A 228 12.84 19.74 1.67
N PRO A 229 12.57 19.34 2.91
CA PRO A 229 12.06 18.01 3.17
C PRO A 229 10.69 17.83 2.51
N PHE A 230 10.52 16.69 1.85
CA PHE A 230 9.28 16.33 1.18
C PHE A 230 8.52 15.30 2.00
N ASP A 231 9.21 14.24 2.43
CA ASP A 231 8.58 13.13 3.15
C ASP A 231 9.57 12.18 3.83
N THR A 232 9.07 11.26 4.65
CA THR A 232 9.86 10.19 5.28
C THR A 232 9.07 8.88 5.32
N PHE A 233 9.69 7.82 4.81
CA PHE A 233 9.12 6.49 4.74
C PHE A 233 10.00 5.46 5.45
N ILE A 234 9.39 4.45 6.06
CA ILE A 234 10.10 3.32 6.65
C ILE A 234 9.82 2.07 5.82
N VAL A 235 10.76 1.72 4.96
CA VAL A 235 10.80 0.48 4.19
C VAL A 235 11.48 -0.60 5.03
N TRP A 236 11.03 -1.85 4.93
CA TRP A 236 11.59 -2.98 5.67
C TRP A 236 11.68 -4.16 4.73
N ASP A 237 12.57 -5.09 5.08
CA ASP A 237 12.85 -6.28 4.29
C ASP A 237 13.53 -5.96 2.95
N ILE A 238 14.53 -5.07 3.01
CA ILE A 238 15.45 -4.92 1.88
C ILE A 238 16.49 -6.03 2.03
N SER A 239 16.29 -7.14 1.31
CA SER A 239 17.30 -8.17 1.14
C SER A 239 18.27 -7.72 0.06
N PHE A 240 19.51 -7.41 0.44
CA PHE A 240 20.59 -7.32 -0.52
C PHE A 240 21.10 -8.74 -0.76
N ASN A 241 21.37 -9.11 -2.03
CA ASN A 241 21.81 -10.45 -2.45
C ASN A 241 23.08 -10.99 -1.74
N ALA A 242 23.67 -10.27 -0.79
CA ALA A 242 24.90 -10.60 -0.09
C ALA A 242 24.74 -10.88 1.42
N ASP A 243 23.58 -10.64 2.05
CA ASP A 243 23.39 -10.84 3.49
C ASP A 243 21.98 -11.39 3.80
N PRO A 244 21.84 -12.58 4.42
CA PRO A 244 20.53 -13.17 4.74
C PRO A 244 19.75 -12.42 5.83
N GLN A 245 20.33 -11.38 6.44
CA GLN A 245 19.64 -10.60 7.46
C GLN A 245 18.72 -9.54 6.85
N PRO A 246 17.45 -9.47 7.27
CA PRO A 246 16.53 -8.43 6.82
C PRO A 246 17.00 -7.08 7.37
N ILE A 247 17.31 -6.17 6.45
CA ILE A 247 17.73 -4.82 6.75
C ILE A 247 16.54 -3.86 6.60
N GLY A 248 16.37 -2.94 7.54
CA GLY A 248 15.40 -1.85 7.45
C GLY A 248 15.98 -0.64 6.71
N LEU A 249 15.14 0.11 5.99
CA LEU A 249 15.52 1.37 5.37
C LEU A 249 14.57 2.48 5.78
N ILE A 250 15.11 3.54 6.38
CA ILE A 250 14.42 4.82 6.52
C ILE A 250 14.77 5.62 5.27
N LEU A 251 13.79 5.88 4.42
CA LEU A 251 13.94 6.65 3.19
C LEU A 251 13.40 8.06 3.41
N LYS A 252 14.28 9.06 3.45
CA LYS A 252 13.89 10.48 3.48
C LYS A 252 13.93 11.04 2.07
N LEU A 253 12.83 11.68 1.69
CA LEU A 253 12.68 12.35 0.41
C LEU A 253 12.76 13.85 0.62
N TYR A 254 13.46 14.51 -0.28
CA TYR A 254 13.54 15.96 -0.34
C TYR A 254 13.07 16.46 -1.70
N THR A 255 12.67 17.71 -1.76
CA THR A 255 12.42 18.43 -3.01
C THR A 255 13.44 19.53 -3.19
N ALA A 256 13.80 19.75 -4.45
CA ALA A 256 14.69 20.81 -4.87
C ALA A 256 14.19 21.42 -6.17
N TYR A 257 14.57 22.68 -6.39
CA TYR A 257 14.36 23.36 -7.66
C TYR A 257 15.71 23.55 -8.35
N LEU A 258 15.76 23.20 -9.64
CA LEU A 258 16.92 23.38 -10.49
C LEU A 258 16.53 24.17 -11.75
N PRO A 259 17.03 25.41 -11.89
CA PRO A 259 16.85 26.22 -13.08
C PRO A 259 17.43 25.55 -14.35
N PRO A 260 16.82 25.77 -15.53
CA PRO A 260 17.22 25.14 -16.79
C PRO A 260 18.61 25.55 -17.29
N ASP A 261 19.14 26.70 -16.86
CA ASP A 261 20.46 27.23 -17.24
C ASP A 261 21.62 26.56 -16.48
N LYS A 262 21.34 25.65 -15.53
CA LYS A 262 22.36 24.96 -14.75
C LYS A 262 22.90 23.75 -15.49
N PRO A 263 24.19 23.73 -15.88
CA PRO A 263 24.79 22.58 -16.55
C PRO A 263 24.86 21.40 -15.57
N ILE A 264 24.32 20.26 -15.99
CA ILE A 264 24.34 19.00 -15.24
C ILE A 264 25.53 18.18 -15.73
N SER A 265 26.32 17.64 -14.79
CA SER A 265 27.46 16.78 -15.09
C SER A 265 27.35 15.52 -14.26
N LEU A 266 26.80 14.45 -14.85
CA LEU A 266 26.70 13.15 -14.18
C LEU A 266 28.12 12.64 -13.86
N LYS A 267 28.44 12.45 -12.57
CA LYS A 267 29.77 12.01 -12.12
C LYS A 267 29.63 10.71 -11.31
N LYS A 268 30.40 9.68 -11.73
CA LYS A 268 30.62 8.34 -11.13
C LYS A 268 29.34 7.62 -10.64
N GLU A 269 28.88 6.55 -11.28
CA GLU A 269 29.63 5.28 -11.32
C GLU A 269 29.66 4.56 -12.69
N THR A 270 29.13 5.14 -13.76
CA THR A 270 29.31 4.58 -15.11
C THR A 270 29.43 5.72 -16.11
N LYS A 271 30.48 5.74 -16.94
CA LYS A 271 30.65 6.72 -18.03
C LYS A 271 29.51 6.72 -19.08
N ASP A 272 28.51 5.85 -18.92
CA ASP A 272 27.38 5.62 -19.83
C ASP A 272 25.99 5.83 -19.17
N SER A 273 25.89 6.40 -17.96
CA SER A 273 24.58 6.74 -17.37
C SER A 273 23.99 8.00 -18.01
N GLY A 274 22.68 7.96 -18.26
CA GLY A 274 21.93 9.09 -18.83
C GLY A 274 21.11 9.82 -17.78
N PHE A 275 20.48 10.92 -18.18
CA PHE A 275 19.41 11.55 -17.40
C PHE A 275 18.24 11.93 -18.32
N LYS A 276 17.06 12.11 -17.72
CA LYS A 276 15.87 12.58 -18.42
C LYS A 276 15.07 13.52 -17.51
N TRP A 277 14.47 14.54 -18.11
CA TRP A 277 13.37 15.29 -17.51
C TRP A 277 12.05 14.63 -17.90
N ILE A 278 11.28 14.19 -16.91
CA ILE A 278 10.00 13.52 -17.15
C ILE A 278 8.88 14.11 -16.32
N TRP A 279 7.66 13.88 -16.77
CA TRP A 279 6.45 14.27 -16.04
C TRP A 279 6.32 13.41 -14.77
N PRO A 280 5.94 14.01 -13.62
CA PRO A 280 5.82 13.25 -12.37
C PRO A 280 4.87 12.04 -12.44
N SER A 281 3.83 12.05 -13.26
CA SER A 281 2.97 10.88 -13.52
C SER A 281 3.72 9.75 -14.22
N GLU A 282 4.45 10.07 -15.30
CA GLU A 282 5.30 9.11 -16.02
C GLU A 282 6.38 8.52 -15.10
N LEU A 283 6.95 9.34 -14.21
CA LEU A 283 7.88 8.89 -13.19
C LEU A 283 7.23 7.93 -12.21
N ALA A 284 6.07 8.30 -11.66
CA ALA A 284 5.34 7.48 -10.69
C ALA A 284 5.04 6.09 -11.24
N ASP A 285 4.66 5.98 -12.52
CA ASP A 285 4.41 4.70 -13.18
C ASP A 285 5.69 3.86 -13.37
N SER A 286 6.85 4.52 -13.48
CA SER A 286 8.13 3.86 -13.76
C SER A 286 8.96 3.51 -12.52
N LEU A 287 8.66 4.09 -11.35
CA LEU A 287 9.37 3.87 -10.08
C LEU A 287 8.83 2.66 -9.29
N THR A 288 8.64 1.51 -9.95
CA THR A 288 8.08 0.31 -9.32
C THR A 288 8.92 -0.23 -8.15
N GLN A 289 10.20 0.14 -8.07
CA GLN A 289 11.08 -0.19 -6.95
C GLN A 289 10.79 0.61 -5.67
N PHE A 290 10.00 1.69 -5.76
CA PHE A 290 9.59 2.50 -4.62
C PHE A 290 8.15 2.15 -4.17
N PRO A 291 7.85 2.24 -2.86
CA PRO A 291 6.50 2.07 -2.33
C PRO A 291 5.43 2.88 -3.08
N LEU A 292 4.22 2.31 -3.19
CA LEU A 292 3.10 2.95 -3.90
C LEU A 292 2.80 4.36 -3.36
N GLN A 293 2.87 4.56 -2.04
CA GLN A 293 2.61 5.84 -1.40
C GLN A 293 3.58 6.94 -1.87
N ILE A 294 4.84 6.58 -2.15
CA ILE A 294 5.83 7.51 -2.72
C ILE A 294 5.41 7.88 -4.14
N ARG A 295 5.04 6.88 -4.94
CA ARG A 295 4.62 7.08 -6.34
C ARG A 295 3.38 7.97 -6.44
N GLU A 296 2.39 7.78 -5.59
CA GLU A 296 1.19 8.63 -5.55
C GLU A 296 1.53 10.08 -5.18
N LYS A 297 2.39 10.29 -4.18
CA LYS A 297 2.83 11.65 -3.81
C LYS A 297 3.65 12.33 -4.91
N ILE A 298 4.49 11.59 -5.62
CA ILE A 298 5.19 12.09 -6.80
C ILE A 298 4.18 12.49 -7.88
N ARG A 299 3.16 11.66 -8.17
CA ARG A 299 2.12 11.98 -9.16
C ARG A 299 1.40 13.29 -8.83
N HIS A 300 1.14 13.57 -7.56
CA HIS A 300 0.51 14.82 -7.14
C HIS A 300 1.36 16.08 -7.38
N LEU A 301 2.66 15.97 -7.66
CA LEU A 301 3.51 17.11 -8.02
C LEU A 301 3.14 17.74 -9.37
N GLU A 302 2.43 17.03 -10.26
CA GLU A 302 1.94 17.61 -11.52
C GLU A 302 0.89 18.69 -11.30
N ASN A 303 0.14 18.61 -10.20
CA ASN A 303 -0.96 19.52 -9.91
C ASN A 303 -0.54 20.72 -9.05
N ARG A 304 0.77 20.95 -8.90
CA ARG A 304 1.37 21.96 -8.00
C ARG A 304 2.46 22.76 -8.67
#